data_AF-A0AAD9UZ88-F1
#
_entry.id   AF-A0AAD9UZ88-F1
#
_cell.length_a   1.000
_cell.length_b   1.000
_cell.length_c   1.000
_cell.angle_alpha   90.00
_cell.angle_beta   90.00
_cell.angle_gamma   90.00
#
_symmetry.space_group_name_H-M   'P 1'
#
loop_
_entity.id
_entity.type
_entity.pdbx_description
1 polymer ?
#
loop_
_entity_poly.entity_id
_entity_poly.type
_entity_poly.pdbx_seq_one_letter_code
_entity_poly.pdbx_strand_id
1 'polypeptide(L)'
;MEPASAVEMFNNAEKQKVKYAFYTGDDDSRTEAHIRQKVSYGVEKFSDIIHMKRSLTTRLHNFSHNTKFANSSILSQKVINYLVKCFSYGVAQSKGNAKAIQATINCIVPHSFGDHKNCDTKWCRFMQDPASYKHHDLPYGKDLFGDKLRSALENIFSDYCTDAVADKLAHMTNSPRNEALNSVVGSKNPKIRFYGGSDSNDFHVACGVAQTNLRYGYVSQTLEALNVEPAKYCTEYNDRMTTKVLQDKIRKSIVDFKRRSSQLNSQKCSQTARKEAREGKTYETGIGLNFELTSIVSSPVTDWQGRVMAMPHNQFKEIEDFVPKITLRPVAKEV
;
A
#
# COMPACT_ATOMS: atom_id res chain seq x y z
N MET A 1 -5.15 -6.48 13.52
CA MET A 1 -4.81 -7.02 14.86
C MET A 1 -6.06 -7.70 15.37
N GLU A 2 -5.94 -8.86 16.04
CA GLU A 2 -7.12 -9.50 16.62
C GLU A 2 -7.68 -8.66 17.79
N PRO A 3 -9.00 -8.44 17.88
CA PRO A 3 -9.60 -7.56 18.90
C PRO A 3 -9.25 -7.96 20.33
N ALA A 4 -9.18 -9.26 20.62
CA ALA A 4 -8.83 -9.77 21.95
C ALA A 4 -7.40 -9.40 22.35
N SER A 5 -6.44 -9.61 21.44
CA SER A 5 -5.04 -9.24 21.66
C SER A 5 -4.85 -7.73 21.84
N ALA A 6 -5.63 -6.92 21.12
CA ALA A 6 -5.60 -5.46 21.29
C ALA A 6 -6.05 -5.06 22.70
N VAL A 7 -7.21 -5.55 23.15
CA VAL A 7 -7.75 -5.27 24.49
C VAL A 7 -6.76 -5.69 25.58
N GLU A 8 -6.20 -6.90 25.46
CA GLU A 8 -5.21 -7.40 26.40
C GLU A 8 -3.97 -6.49 26.46
N MET A 9 -3.45 -6.06 25.30
CA MET A 9 -2.32 -5.14 25.21
C MET A 9 -2.58 -3.82 25.93
N PHE A 10 -3.74 -3.19 25.73
CA PHE A 10 -4.09 -1.92 26.38
C PHE A 10 -4.29 -2.07 27.89
N ASN A 11 -4.92 -3.15 28.34
CA ASN A 11 -5.13 -3.42 29.77
C ASN A 11 -3.82 -3.80 30.49
N ASN A 12 -2.90 -4.49 29.81
CA ASN A 12 -1.58 -4.79 30.37
C ASN A 12 -0.71 -3.54 30.56
N ALA A 13 -0.96 -2.46 29.82
CA ALA A 13 -0.25 -1.19 30.02
C ALA A 13 -0.50 -0.60 31.42
N GLU A 14 -1.73 -0.73 31.93
CA GLU A 14 -2.08 -0.22 33.26
C GLU A 14 -1.35 -0.98 34.36
N LYS A 15 -1.09 -2.29 34.17
CA LYS A 15 -0.25 -3.10 35.08
C LYS A 15 1.18 -2.55 35.17
N GLN A 16 1.65 -1.90 34.11
CA GLN A 16 2.96 -1.21 34.05
C GLN A 16 2.88 0.27 34.45
N LYS A 17 1.74 0.70 35.03
CA LYS A 17 1.47 2.10 35.42
C LYS A 17 1.50 3.09 34.23
N VAL A 18 1.15 2.62 33.03
CA VAL A 18 1.08 3.43 31.81
C VAL A 18 -0.36 3.42 31.26
N LYS A 19 -0.82 4.56 30.74
CA LYS A 19 -2.10 4.68 30.03
C LYS A 19 -1.88 5.32 28.67
N TYR A 20 -2.45 4.72 27.63
CA TYR A 20 -2.39 5.26 26.27
C TYR A 20 -3.59 6.16 26.00
N ALA A 21 -3.38 7.45 25.78
CA ALA A 21 -4.48 8.34 25.40
C ALA A 21 -4.96 8.09 23.96
N PHE A 22 -4.03 7.75 23.06
CA PHE A 22 -4.30 7.63 21.63
C PHE A 22 -3.63 6.41 21.03
N TYR A 23 -4.24 5.83 19.99
CA TYR A 23 -3.58 4.86 19.11
C TYR A 23 -3.88 5.15 17.63
N THR A 24 -3.00 4.68 16.75
CA THR A 24 -3.18 4.78 15.30
C THR A 24 -3.30 3.38 14.71
N GLY A 25 -4.30 3.17 13.86
CA GLY A 25 -4.48 1.92 13.14
C GLY A 25 -5.55 2.02 12.07
N ASP A 26 -5.76 0.90 11.37
CA ASP A 26 -6.79 0.73 10.36
C ASP A 26 -8.18 1.01 10.90
N ASP A 27 -9.09 1.43 10.02
CA ASP A 27 -10.50 1.67 10.32
C ASP A 27 -11.32 0.37 10.46
N ASP A 28 -10.78 -0.64 11.15
CA ASP A 28 -11.53 -1.84 11.56
C ASP A 28 -12.44 -1.51 12.76
N SER A 29 -13.74 -1.68 12.55
CA SER A 29 -14.78 -1.38 13.53
C SER A 29 -14.80 -2.37 14.68
N ARG A 30 -14.40 -3.63 14.45
CA ARG A 30 -14.47 -4.68 15.47
C ARG A 30 -13.45 -4.45 16.58
N THR A 31 -12.20 -4.18 16.20
CA THR A 31 -11.11 -3.89 17.14
C THR A 31 -11.37 -2.59 17.90
N GLU A 32 -11.80 -1.53 17.22
CA GLU A 32 -12.14 -0.24 17.84
C GLU A 32 -13.27 -0.36 18.87
N ALA A 33 -14.36 -1.05 18.53
CA ALA A 33 -15.46 -1.28 19.46
C ALA A 33 -15.02 -2.07 20.69
N HIS A 34 -14.19 -3.10 20.52
CA HIS A 34 -13.68 -3.90 21.63
C HIS A 34 -12.78 -3.09 22.56
N ILE A 35 -11.89 -2.26 22.02
CA ILE A 35 -11.04 -1.37 22.81
C ILE A 35 -11.92 -0.42 23.64
N ARG A 36 -12.89 0.25 22.99
CA ARG A 36 -13.78 1.19 23.67
C ARG A 36 -14.62 0.57 24.78
N GLN A 37 -15.04 -0.69 24.61
CA GLN A 37 -15.90 -1.39 25.58
C GLN A 37 -15.14 -2.08 26.70
N LYS A 38 -13.93 -2.60 26.44
CA LYS A 38 -13.25 -3.56 27.33
C LYS A 38 -11.93 -3.03 27.90
N VAL A 39 -11.46 -1.85 27.49
CA VAL A 39 -10.28 -1.22 28.10
C VAL A 39 -10.70 -0.38 29.30
N SER A 40 -9.95 -0.47 30.39
CA SER A 40 -10.26 0.16 31.69
C SER A 40 -10.16 1.69 31.69
N TYR A 41 -9.63 2.30 30.62
CA TYR A 41 -9.46 3.73 30.45
C TYR A 41 -9.83 4.18 29.03
N GLY A 42 -10.13 5.47 28.88
CA GLY A 42 -10.47 6.06 27.58
C GLY A 42 -9.26 6.05 26.65
N VAL A 43 -9.43 5.44 25.47
CA VAL A 43 -8.44 5.44 24.39
C VAL A 43 -9.10 5.94 23.11
N GLU A 44 -8.56 7.01 22.54
CA GLU A 44 -9.02 7.55 21.27
C GLU A 44 -8.24 6.96 20.09
N LYS A 45 -8.93 6.77 18.97
CA LYS A 45 -8.35 6.25 17.73
C LYS A 45 -8.12 7.37 16.73
N PHE A 46 -6.91 7.43 16.21
CA PHE A 46 -6.59 8.18 15.00
C PHE A 46 -6.55 7.25 13.79
N SER A 47 -7.18 7.69 12.71
CA SER A 47 -7.15 6.97 11.43
C SER A 47 -5.82 7.21 10.73
N ASP A 48 -5.24 6.14 10.20
CA ASP A 48 -4.01 6.24 9.40
C ASP A 48 -4.31 6.88 8.03
N ILE A 49 -3.59 7.96 7.72
CA ILE A 49 -3.69 8.66 6.43
C ILE A 49 -3.46 7.74 5.22
N ILE A 50 -2.61 6.71 5.34
CA ILE A 50 -2.36 5.73 4.28
C ILE A 50 -3.60 4.88 4.04
N HIS A 51 -4.28 4.47 5.10
CA HIS A 51 -5.52 3.68 5.02
C HIS A 51 -6.68 4.53 4.50
N MET A 52 -6.77 5.79 4.94
CA MET A 52 -7.75 6.75 4.41
C MET A 52 -7.56 6.98 2.91
N LYS A 53 -6.31 7.19 2.48
CA LYS A 53 -5.96 7.29 1.06
C LYS A 53 -6.34 6.02 0.28
N ARG A 54 -6.08 4.83 0.85
CA ARG A 54 -6.43 3.54 0.23
C ARG A 54 -7.94 3.37 0.12
N SER A 55 -8.68 3.72 1.17
CA SER A 55 -10.15 3.73 1.20
C SER A 55 -10.72 4.60 0.08
N LEU A 56 -10.26 5.86 -0.04
CA LEU A 56 -10.67 6.76 -1.12
C LEU A 56 -10.34 6.17 -2.51
N THR A 57 -9.13 5.64 -2.67
CA THR A 57 -8.68 5.02 -3.92
C THR A 57 -9.60 3.87 -4.33
N THR A 58 -9.92 2.97 -3.39
CA THR A 58 -10.83 1.85 -3.63
C THR A 58 -12.24 2.32 -3.99
N ARG A 59 -12.78 3.33 -3.28
CA ARG A 59 -14.11 3.88 -3.61
C ARG A 59 -14.16 4.48 -5.00
N LEU A 60 -13.13 5.23 -5.41
CA LEU A 60 -13.03 5.81 -6.74
C LEU A 60 -12.92 4.73 -7.83
N HIS A 61 -12.18 3.64 -7.57
CA HIS A 61 -12.11 2.50 -8.48
C HIS A 61 -13.47 1.81 -8.63
N ASN A 62 -14.14 1.48 -7.53
CA ASN A 62 -15.45 0.85 -7.55
C ASN A 62 -16.48 1.73 -8.28
N PHE A 63 -16.45 3.03 -8.01
CA PHE A 63 -17.29 4.00 -8.70
C PHE A 63 -17.00 4.04 -10.21
N SER A 64 -15.73 4.07 -10.62
CA SER A 64 -15.34 4.01 -12.04
C SER A 64 -15.80 2.74 -12.75
N HIS A 65 -15.87 1.60 -12.05
CA HIS A 65 -16.31 0.34 -12.63
C HIS A 65 -17.84 0.27 -12.74
N ASN A 66 -18.54 0.73 -11.71
CA ASN A 66 -19.99 0.54 -11.56
C ASN A 66 -20.81 1.66 -12.20
N THR A 67 -20.21 2.82 -12.46
CA THR A 67 -20.92 3.99 -12.96
C THR A 67 -20.24 4.57 -14.19
N LYS A 68 -21.04 4.82 -15.22
CA LYS A 68 -20.63 5.55 -16.43
C LYS A 68 -21.74 6.55 -16.75
N PHE A 69 -21.39 7.83 -16.79
CA PHE A 69 -22.34 8.86 -17.22
C PHE A 69 -22.08 9.22 -18.68
N ALA A 70 -23.14 9.24 -19.48
CA ALA A 70 -23.08 9.81 -20.81
C ALA A 70 -22.68 11.30 -20.73
N ASN A 71 -21.96 11.79 -21.74
CA ASN A 71 -21.50 13.19 -21.82
C ASN A 71 -20.68 13.66 -20.60
N SER A 72 -19.85 12.77 -20.05
CA SER A 72 -18.97 13.09 -18.93
C SER A 72 -17.54 12.57 -19.15
N SER A 73 -16.61 13.09 -18.37
CA SER A 73 -15.24 12.59 -18.34
C SER A 73 -15.15 11.15 -17.83
N ILE A 74 -14.26 10.37 -18.43
CA ILE A 74 -13.99 9.00 -17.98
C ILE A 74 -13.07 9.04 -16.76
N LEU A 75 -13.45 8.37 -15.68
CA LEU A 75 -12.66 8.26 -14.46
C LEU A 75 -11.51 7.25 -14.60
N SER A 76 -10.61 7.50 -15.56
CA SER A 76 -9.44 6.66 -15.82
C SER A 76 -8.52 6.58 -14.60
N GLN A 77 -7.62 5.58 -14.57
CA GLN A 77 -6.58 5.46 -13.54
C GLN A 77 -5.80 6.77 -13.33
N LYS A 78 -5.54 7.52 -14.40
CA LYS A 78 -4.82 8.80 -14.33
C LYS A 78 -5.62 9.85 -13.55
N VAL A 79 -6.94 9.92 -13.76
CA VAL A 79 -7.84 10.83 -13.04
C VAL A 79 -7.95 10.43 -11.57
N ILE A 80 -8.12 9.12 -11.29
CA ILE A 80 -8.15 8.61 -9.90
C ILE A 80 -6.86 8.97 -9.17
N ASN A 81 -5.70 8.72 -9.79
CA ASN A 81 -4.40 9.04 -9.21
C ASN A 81 -4.26 10.55 -8.94
N TYR A 82 -4.77 11.40 -9.83
CA TYR A 82 -4.78 12.85 -9.64
C TYR A 82 -5.63 13.26 -8.43
N LEU A 83 -6.87 12.78 -8.33
CA LEU A 83 -7.77 13.09 -7.22
C LEU A 83 -7.18 12.64 -5.87
N VAL A 84 -6.63 11.43 -5.82
CA VAL A 84 -5.97 10.87 -4.63
C VAL A 84 -4.70 11.64 -4.27
N LYS A 85 -3.95 12.14 -5.27
CA LYS A 85 -2.79 13.01 -5.05
C LYS A 85 -3.21 14.36 -4.46
N CYS A 86 -4.26 14.99 -4.99
CA CYS A 86 -4.79 16.24 -4.46
C CYS A 86 -5.26 16.08 -3.00
N PHE A 87 -5.97 14.99 -2.70
CA PHE A 87 -6.36 14.64 -1.33
C PHE A 87 -5.13 14.52 -0.41
N SER A 88 -4.15 13.71 -0.80
CA SER A 88 -2.95 13.45 0.01
C SER A 88 -2.16 14.75 0.28
N TYR A 89 -2.04 15.62 -0.72
CA TYR A 89 -1.35 16.90 -0.58
C TYR A 89 -2.14 17.90 0.25
N GLY A 90 -3.46 17.98 0.05
CA GLY A 90 -4.32 18.87 0.81
C GLY A 90 -4.31 18.57 2.30
N VAL A 91 -4.42 17.28 2.66
CA VAL A 91 -4.29 16.85 4.06
C VAL A 91 -2.90 17.15 4.60
N ALA A 92 -1.84 16.92 3.81
CA ALA A 92 -0.47 17.14 4.24
C ALA A 92 -0.12 18.61 4.50
N GLN A 93 -0.66 19.53 3.69
CA GLN A 93 -0.43 20.96 3.82
C GLN A 93 -1.23 21.59 4.98
N SER A 94 -2.37 20.98 5.32
CA SER A 94 -3.28 21.46 6.37
C SER A 94 -3.12 20.72 7.70
N LYS A 95 -1.91 20.19 7.97
CA LYS A 95 -1.60 19.44 9.20
C LYS A 95 -1.97 20.24 10.45
N GLY A 96 -2.68 19.60 11.38
CA GLY A 96 -3.10 20.19 12.65
C GLY A 96 -4.29 21.15 12.55
N ASN A 97 -4.92 21.30 11.38
CA ASN A 97 -6.06 22.19 11.20
C ASN A 97 -7.20 21.47 10.44
N ALA A 98 -8.14 20.91 11.20
CA ALA A 98 -9.29 20.19 10.67
C ALA A 98 -10.14 21.05 9.71
N LYS A 99 -10.40 22.31 10.05
CA LYS A 99 -11.17 23.23 9.18
C LYS A 99 -10.47 23.49 7.85
N ALA A 100 -9.14 23.67 7.86
CA ALA A 100 -8.36 23.82 6.64
C ALA A 100 -8.36 22.54 5.80
N ILE A 101 -8.34 21.37 6.43
CA ILE A 101 -8.50 20.08 5.74
C ILE A 101 -9.86 20.03 5.03
N GLN A 102 -10.97 20.33 5.73
CA GLN A 102 -12.30 20.33 5.14
C GLN A 102 -12.41 21.30 3.96
N ALA A 103 -11.95 22.53 4.14
CA ALA A 103 -11.93 23.53 3.09
C ALA A 103 -11.15 23.03 1.87
N THR A 104 -9.97 22.44 2.10
CA THR A 104 -9.14 21.92 1.01
C THR A 104 -9.80 20.76 0.28
N ILE A 105 -10.35 19.78 1.00
CA ILE A 105 -11.01 18.61 0.42
C ILE A 105 -12.23 19.04 -0.41
N ASN A 106 -13.05 19.96 0.11
CA ASN A 106 -14.20 20.53 -0.60
C ASN A 106 -13.81 21.26 -1.90
N CYS A 107 -12.57 21.73 -2.02
CA CYS A 107 -12.10 22.39 -3.24
C CYS A 107 -11.56 21.42 -4.28
N ILE A 108 -11.25 20.16 -3.93
CA ILE A 108 -10.62 19.20 -4.86
C ILE A 108 -11.48 18.95 -6.09
N VAL A 109 -12.77 18.65 -5.87
CA VAL A 109 -13.68 18.34 -6.97
C VAL A 109 -13.94 19.59 -7.82
N PRO A 110 -14.41 20.74 -7.30
CA PRO A 110 -14.58 21.96 -8.09
C PRO A 110 -13.33 22.33 -8.90
N HIS A 111 -12.15 22.29 -8.27
CA HIS A 111 -10.87 22.56 -8.93
C HIS A 111 -10.58 21.61 -10.09
N SER A 112 -10.93 20.33 -9.97
CA SER A 112 -10.72 19.36 -11.06
C SER A 112 -11.65 19.59 -12.26
N PHE A 113 -12.71 20.38 -12.10
CA PHE A 113 -13.65 20.80 -13.15
C PHE A 113 -13.41 22.26 -13.59
N GLY A 114 -12.26 22.86 -13.24
CA GLY A 114 -11.90 24.23 -13.60
C GLY A 114 -12.53 25.33 -12.72
N ASP A 115 -13.28 24.96 -11.68
CA ASP A 115 -13.84 25.93 -10.73
C ASP A 115 -12.84 26.22 -9.60
N HIS A 116 -12.12 27.32 -9.76
CA HIS A 116 -11.06 27.74 -8.85
C HIS A 116 -11.52 28.72 -7.77
N LYS A 117 -12.82 29.05 -7.66
CA LYS A 117 -13.32 30.11 -6.77
C LYS A 117 -12.89 29.99 -5.30
N ASN A 118 -12.88 28.76 -4.79
CA ASN A 118 -12.55 28.47 -3.39
C ASN A 118 -11.09 28.01 -3.19
N CYS A 119 -10.27 28.04 -4.24
CA CYS A 119 -8.89 27.59 -4.16
C CYS A 119 -7.99 28.59 -3.39
N ASP A 120 -6.94 28.09 -2.74
CA ASP A 120 -5.90 28.91 -2.11
C ASP A 120 -4.64 28.92 -3.00
N THR A 121 -3.98 30.08 -3.06
CA THR A 121 -2.71 30.30 -3.77
C THR A 121 -1.60 29.29 -3.44
N LYS A 122 -1.57 28.73 -2.23
CA LYS A 122 -0.57 27.75 -1.80
C LYS A 122 -0.67 26.42 -2.52
N TRP A 123 -1.88 26.03 -2.94
CA TRP A 123 -2.13 24.73 -3.55
C TRP A 123 -2.52 24.82 -5.03
N CYS A 124 -3.19 25.90 -5.42
CA CYS A 124 -3.72 26.09 -6.75
C CYS A 124 -2.84 27.05 -7.56
N ARG A 125 -2.11 26.50 -8.54
CA ARG A 125 -1.26 27.29 -9.42
C ARG A 125 -2.07 28.22 -10.34
N PHE A 126 -3.34 27.93 -10.60
CA PHE A 126 -4.23 28.84 -11.34
C PHE A 126 -4.34 30.21 -10.65
N MET A 127 -4.40 30.24 -9.31
CA MET A 127 -4.45 31.50 -8.55
C MET A 127 -3.13 32.29 -8.60
N GLN A 128 -2.03 31.66 -9.02
CA GLN A 128 -0.72 32.31 -9.18
C GLN A 128 -0.54 32.84 -10.60
N ASP A 129 -0.88 32.02 -11.60
CA ASP A 129 -0.77 32.36 -13.01
C ASP A 129 -1.94 31.74 -13.79
N PRO A 130 -3.07 32.46 -13.89
CA PRO A 130 -4.24 31.97 -14.62
C PRO A 130 -4.00 31.75 -16.11
N ALA A 131 -3.10 32.55 -16.72
CA ALA A 131 -2.91 32.59 -18.17
C ALA A 131 -2.15 31.37 -18.70
N SER A 132 -1.21 30.82 -17.92
CA SER A 132 -0.43 29.63 -18.31
C SER A 132 -0.90 28.32 -17.69
N TYR A 133 -1.91 28.38 -16.82
CA TYR A 133 -2.33 27.24 -16.03
C TYR A 133 -2.93 26.11 -16.88
N LYS A 134 -2.50 24.88 -16.56
CA LYS A 134 -3.11 23.64 -17.04
C LYS A 134 -2.94 22.55 -15.99
N HIS A 135 -3.89 21.62 -15.93
CA HIS A 135 -3.80 20.47 -15.03
C HIS A 135 -2.78 19.44 -15.54
N HIS A 136 -1.49 19.63 -15.25
CA HIS A 136 -0.40 18.75 -15.72
C HIS A 136 -0.63 17.25 -15.45
N ASP A 137 -1.29 16.93 -14.34
CA ASP A 137 -1.53 15.56 -13.90
C ASP A 137 -2.86 14.98 -14.40
N LEU A 138 -3.76 15.78 -14.97
CA LEU A 138 -4.98 15.30 -15.64
C LEU A 138 -4.69 14.83 -17.08
N PRO A 139 -5.56 13.99 -17.67
CA PRO A 139 -5.47 13.64 -19.08
C PRO A 139 -5.49 14.89 -19.97
N TYR A 140 -4.49 15.01 -20.86
CA TYR A 140 -4.36 16.11 -21.83
C TYR A 140 -4.30 17.53 -21.24
N GLY A 141 -4.11 17.68 -19.92
CA GLY A 141 -4.09 19.00 -19.29
C GLY A 141 -5.47 19.65 -19.14
N LYS A 142 -6.55 18.92 -19.42
CA LYS A 142 -7.92 19.46 -19.48
C LYS A 142 -8.70 19.19 -18.19
N ASP A 143 -9.64 20.07 -17.92
CA ASP A 143 -10.61 19.95 -16.84
C ASP A 143 -11.54 18.76 -17.08
N LEU A 144 -12.08 18.21 -15.98
CA LEU A 144 -13.16 17.25 -16.03
C LEU A 144 -14.48 17.96 -16.41
N PHE A 145 -15.41 17.22 -17.01
CA PHE A 145 -16.73 17.72 -17.39
C PHE A 145 -17.84 16.70 -17.10
N GLY A 146 -19.06 17.20 -16.94
CA GLY A 146 -20.29 16.44 -16.71
C GLY A 146 -20.83 16.60 -15.28
N ASP A 147 -22.00 17.21 -15.15
CA ASP A 147 -22.59 17.57 -13.85
C ASP A 147 -22.89 16.36 -12.96
N LYS A 148 -23.42 15.28 -13.56
CA LYS A 148 -23.68 14.02 -12.84
C LYS A 148 -22.40 13.43 -12.23
N LEU A 149 -21.29 13.51 -12.97
CA LEU A 149 -20.00 13.04 -12.48
C LEU A 149 -19.49 13.94 -11.35
N ARG A 150 -19.59 15.26 -11.51
CA ARG A 150 -19.21 16.25 -10.49
C ARG A 150 -19.95 15.97 -9.18
N SER A 151 -21.29 15.93 -9.20
CA SER A 151 -22.09 15.70 -7.99
C SER A 151 -21.79 14.35 -7.34
N ALA A 152 -21.56 13.30 -8.13
CA ALA A 152 -21.21 11.99 -7.59
C ALA A 152 -19.82 11.98 -6.93
N LEU A 153 -18.84 12.68 -7.49
CA LEU A 153 -17.53 12.86 -6.86
C LEU A 153 -17.63 13.72 -5.60
N GLU A 154 -18.38 14.82 -5.63
CA GLU A 154 -18.64 15.66 -4.44
C GLU A 154 -19.23 14.82 -3.31
N ASN A 155 -20.18 13.93 -3.59
CA ASN A 155 -20.74 12.99 -2.61
C ASN A 155 -19.72 11.98 -2.05
N ILE A 156 -18.77 11.51 -2.87
CA ILE A 156 -17.70 10.62 -2.36
C ILE A 156 -16.77 11.41 -1.43
N PHE A 157 -16.41 12.62 -1.82
CA PHE A 157 -15.49 13.46 -1.06
C PHE A 157 -16.12 14.05 0.21
N SER A 158 -17.43 14.28 0.25
CA SER A 158 -18.13 14.80 1.43
C SER A 158 -18.01 13.89 2.65
N ASP A 159 -17.93 12.57 2.43
CA ASP A 159 -17.72 11.61 3.53
C ASP A 159 -16.36 11.83 4.24
N TYR A 160 -15.37 12.35 3.51
CA TYR A 160 -14.05 12.69 4.04
C TYR A 160 -13.96 14.12 4.59
N CYS A 161 -15.02 14.92 4.45
CA CYS A 161 -15.12 16.30 4.95
C CYS A 161 -15.90 16.42 6.26
N THR A 162 -16.42 15.34 6.83
CA THR A 162 -17.12 15.39 8.12
C THR A 162 -16.17 15.85 9.23
N ASP A 163 -16.68 16.57 10.23
CA ASP A 163 -15.87 17.08 11.36
C ASP A 163 -15.05 15.95 12.01
N ALA A 164 -15.70 14.82 12.27
CA ALA A 164 -15.06 13.65 12.87
C ALA A 164 -13.92 13.07 12.03
N VAL A 165 -14.04 13.07 10.69
CA VAL A 165 -12.96 12.58 9.81
C VAL A 165 -11.85 13.62 9.68
N ALA A 166 -12.21 14.90 9.59
CA ALA A 166 -11.24 15.99 9.50
C ALA A 166 -10.36 16.08 10.76
N ASP A 167 -10.94 15.93 11.95
CA ASP A 167 -10.20 15.90 13.21
C ASP A 167 -9.22 14.71 13.25
N LYS A 168 -9.69 13.53 12.84
CA LYS A 168 -8.81 12.34 12.72
C LYS A 168 -7.67 12.55 11.74
N LEU A 169 -7.93 13.19 10.59
CA LEU A 169 -6.93 13.49 9.57
C LEU A 169 -5.94 14.58 9.99
N ALA A 170 -6.35 15.53 10.83
CA ALA A 170 -5.53 16.66 11.28
C ALA A 170 -4.26 16.21 12.00
N HIS A 171 -4.31 15.10 12.72
CA HIS A 171 -3.14 14.54 13.42
C HIS A 171 -2.08 13.96 12.46
N MET A 172 -2.45 13.59 11.23
CA MET A 172 -1.57 13.01 10.22
C MET A 172 -0.71 11.84 10.73
N THR A 173 -1.29 11.00 11.57
CA THR A 173 -0.60 9.80 12.04
C THR A 173 -0.54 8.75 10.92
N ASN A 174 0.47 7.89 11.01
CA ASN A 174 0.67 6.82 10.04
C ASN A 174 1.27 5.59 10.73
N SER A 175 0.91 4.40 10.24
CA SER A 175 1.37 3.11 10.73
C SER A 175 2.72 2.56 10.18
N PRO A 176 3.47 3.17 9.22
CA PRO A 176 4.71 2.61 8.69
C PRO A 176 5.76 2.22 9.74
N ARG A 177 5.78 2.88 10.91
CA ARG A 177 6.68 2.49 12.00
C ARG A 177 6.31 1.12 12.57
N ASN A 178 5.01 0.83 12.68
CA ASN A 178 4.48 -0.47 13.11
C ASN A 178 4.72 -1.52 12.03
N GLU A 179 4.51 -1.17 10.75
CA GLU A 179 4.82 -2.07 9.62
C GLU A 179 6.32 -2.42 9.57
N ALA A 180 7.20 -1.44 9.82
CA ALA A 180 8.64 -1.66 9.87
C ALA A 180 9.03 -2.61 11.01
N LEU A 181 8.46 -2.42 12.21
CA LEU A 181 8.65 -3.35 13.33
C LEU A 181 8.18 -4.76 12.97
N ASN A 182 6.96 -4.88 12.42
CA ASN A 182 6.40 -6.18 12.01
C ASN A 182 7.28 -6.86 10.95
N SER A 183 7.86 -6.09 10.03
CA SER A 183 8.81 -6.62 9.05
C SER A 183 10.09 -7.15 9.68
N VAL A 184 10.63 -6.46 10.70
CA VAL A 184 11.80 -6.94 11.46
C VAL A 184 11.44 -8.21 12.24
N VAL A 185 10.31 -8.25 12.95
CA VAL A 185 9.85 -9.45 13.65
C VAL A 185 9.64 -10.61 12.68
N GLY A 186 8.98 -10.37 11.54
CA GLY A 186 8.78 -11.38 10.50
C GLY A 186 10.09 -11.88 9.87
N SER A 187 11.16 -11.10 9.87
CA SER A 187 12.49 -11.56 9.42
C SER A 187 13.13 -12.58 10.38
N LYS A 188 12.70 -12.60 11.65
CA LYS A 188 13.17 -13.54 12.68
C LYS A 188 12.29 -14.78 12.78
N ASN A 189 11.04 -14.68 12.32
CA ASN A 189 10.04 -15.76 12.38
C ASN A 189 9.72 -16.24 10.95
N PRO A 190 10.53 -17.15 10.38
CA PRO A 190 10.36 -17.57 9.00
C PRO A 190 9.09 -18.41 8.82
N LYS A 191 8.30 -18.07 7.80
CA LYS A 191 6.98 -18.68 7.51
C LYS A 191 6.97 -20.19 7.29
N ILE A 192 8.14 -20.82 7.15
CA ILE A 192 8.28 -22.27 6.94
C ILE A 192 7.87 -23.09 8.16
N ARG A 193 7.78 -22.48 9.35
CA ARG A 193 7.42 -23.14 10.60
C ARG A 193 6.43 -22.27 11.36
N PHE A 194 5.48 -22.91 12.03
CA PHE A 194 4.54 -22.23 12.92
C PHE A 194 5.12 -22.22 14.34
N TYR A 195 5.38 -21.03 14.87
CA TYR A 195 5.91 -20.83 16.23
C TYR A 195 4.87 -20.25 17.20
N GLY A 196 3.63 -20.00 16.74
CA GLY A 196 2.63 -19.29 17.55
C GLY A 196 2.35 -19.98 18.89
N GLY A 197 2.39 -19.21 19.97
CA GLY A 197 2.16 -19.70 21.34
C GLY A 197 3.33 -20.47 21.98
N SER A 198 4.52 -20.45 21.38
CA SER A 198 5.73 -21.06 21.94
C SER A 198 6.71 -20.03 22.51
N ASP A 199 7.51 -20.43 23.49
CA ASP A 199 8.63 -19.63 24.03
C ASP A 199 9.60 -19.19 22.94
N SER A 200 9.74 -20.00 21.88
CA SER A 200 10.54 -19.67 20.70
C SER A 200 9.99 -18.42 19.99
N ASN A 201 8.67 -18.29 19.83
CA ASN A 201 8.08 -17.08 19.27
C ASN A 201 8.32 -15.85 20.14
N ASP A 202 8.21 -15.99 21.46
CA ASP A 202 8.47 -14.89 22.38
C ASP A 202 9.92 -14.40 22.27
N PHE A 203 10.87 -15.33 22.17
CA PHE A 203 12.27 -15.03 21.91
C PHE A 203 12.49 -14.31 20.57
N HIS A 204 11.84 -14.78 19.50
CA HIS A 204 11.96 -14.14 18.17
C HIS A 204 11.35 -12.73 18.14
N VAL A 205 10.21 -12.53 18.82
CA VAL A 205 9.58 -11.21 18.99
C VAL A 205 10.49 -10.30 19.79
N ALA A 206 11.04 -10.77 20.92
CA ALA A 206 11.99 -10.02 21.74
C ALA A 206 13.23 -9.60 20.93
N CYS A 207 13.79 -10.50 20.11
CA CYS A 207 14.90 -10.18 19.20
C CYS A 207 14.52 -9.11 18.17
N GLY A 208 13.31 -9.18 17.61
CA GLY A 208 12.82 -8.19 16.65
C GLY A 208 12.64 -6.80 17.28
N VAL A 209 12.12 -6.74 18.49
CA VAL A 209 11.99 -5.50 19.28
C VAL A 209 13.36 -4.94 19.65
N ALA A 210 14.25 -5.79 20.18
CA ALA A 210 15.61 -5.42 20.55
C ALA A 210 16.39 -4.87 19.34
N GLN A 211 16.31 -5.53 18.19
CA GLN A 211 16.93 -5.05 16.95
C GLN A 211 16.32 -3.71 16.47
N THR A 212 15.02 -3.50 16.69
CA THR A 212 14.36 -2.24 16.32
C THR A 212 14.81 -1.06 17.19
N ASN A 213 15.13 -1.32 18.46
CA ASN A 213 15.56 -0.28 19.39
C ASN A 213 17.08 -0.07 19.33
N LEU A 214 17.86 -1.16 19.34
CA LEU A 214 19.32 -1.15 19.51
C LEU A 214 20.09 -1.49 18.21
N ARG A 215 19.38 -1.63 17.08
CA ARG A 215 19.97 -2.09 15.80
C ARG A 215 20.63 -3.45 15.97
N TYR A 216 21.67 -3.76 15.19
CA TYR A 216 22.34 -5.06 15.30
C TYR A 216 23.20 -5.19 16.56
N GLY A 217 23.49 -4.07 17.26
CA GLY A 217 24.23 -4.08 18.53
C GLY A 217 23.50 -4.80 19.68
N TYR A 218 22.20 -5.10 19.54
CA TYR A 218 21.45 -5.84 20.56
C TYR A 218 22.09 -7.19 20.92
N VAL A 219 22.74 -7.87 19.96
CA VAL A 219 23.38 -9.17 20.22
C VAL A 219 24.55 -9.02 21.19
N SER A 220 25.40 -8.01 20.98
CA SER A 220 26.53 -7.72 21.88
C SER A 220 26.04 -7.38 23.28
N GLN A 221 25.03 -6.51 23.40
CA GLN A 221 24.46 -6.15 24.70
C GLN A 221 23.81 -7.34 25.42
N THR A 222 23.14 -8.23 24.69
CA THR A 222 22.59 -9.46 25.27
C THR A 222 23.70 -10.38 25.79
N LEU A 223 24.80 -10.53 25.05
CA LEU A 223 25.95 -11.34 25.49
C LEU A 223 26.59 -10.76 26.76
N GLU A 224 26.82 -9.45 26.78
CA GLU A 224 27.35 -8.74 27.96
C GLU A 224 26.45 -8.92 29.18
N ALA A 225 25.13 -8.82 29.01
CA ALA A 225 24.15 -9.05 30.08
C ALA A 225 24.16 -10.51 30.60
N LEU A 226 24.60 -11.47 29.78
CA LEU A 226 24.81 -12.87 30.15
C LEU A 226 26.22 -13.12 30.70
N ASN A 227 27.02 -12.08 30.92
CA ASN A 227 28.44 -12.15 31.31
C ASN A 227 29.31 -12.92 30.30
N VAL A 228 28.97 -12.81 29.00
CA VAL A 228 29.75 -13.37 27.89
C VAL A 228 30.36 -12.21 27.10
N GLU A 229 31.68 -12.22 26.95
CA GLU A 229 32.38 -11.20 26.16
C GLU A 229 32.04 -11.37 24.66
N PRO A 230 31.52 -10.33 23.98
CA PRO A 230 31.25 -10.40 22.55
C PRO A 230 32.54 -10.58 21.74
N ALA A 231 32.65 -11.70 21.03
CA ALA A 231 33.81 -11.95 20.18
C ALA A 231 33.93 -10.91 19.04
N LYS A 232 35.16 -10.68 18.57
CA LYS A 232 35.51 -9.77 17.47
C LYS A 232 34.56 -9.89 16.26
N TYR A 233 34.35 -11.10 15.74
CA TYR A 233 33.47 -11.30 14.58
C TYR A 233 32.00 -10.90 14.82
N CYS A 234 31.51 -11.02 16.06
CA CYS A 234 30.17 -10.56 16.42
C CYS A 234 30.09 -9.03 16.31
N THR A 235 31.06 -8.33 16.92
CA THR A 235 31.13 -6.86 16.90
C THR A 235 31.27 -6.32 15.47
N GLU A 236 32.20 -6.86 14.67
CA GLU A 236 32.40 -6.47 13.28
C GLU A 236 31.15 -6.69 12.42
N TYR A 237 30.45 -7.81 12.62
CA TYR A 237 29.19 -8.08 11.93
C TYR A 237 28.12 -7.04 12.31
N ASN A 238 27.98 -6.74 13.59
CA ASN A 238 27.00 -5.78 14.10
C ASN A 238 27.26 -4.37 13.54
N ASP A 239 28.52 -3.94 13.49
CA ASP A 239 28.92 -2.65 12.93
C ASP A 239 28.67 -2.57 11.43
N ARG A 240 29.05 -3.61 10.69
CA ARG A 240 28.81 -3.69 9.24
C ARG A 240 27.32 -3.61 8.92
N MET A 241 26.49 -4.37 9.63
CA MET A 241 25.04 -4.39 9.39
C MET A 241 24.37 -3.08 9.81
N THR A 242 24.79 -2.49 10.92
CA THR A 242 24.31 -1.18 11.37
C THR A 242 24.67 -0.09 10.36
N THR A 243 25.92 -0.09 9.88
CA THR A 243 26.39 0.84 8.83
C THR A 243 25.56 0.70 7.55
N LYS A 244 25.30 -0.53 7.09
CA LYS A 244 24.45 -0.78 5.92
C LYS A 244 23.04 -0.20 6.09
N VAL A 245 22.42 -0.40 7.26
CA VAL A 245 21.08 0.15 7.56
C VAL A 245 21.09 1.68 7.55
N LEU A 246 22.12 2.31 8.12
CA LEU A 246 22.27 3.77 8.14
C LEU A 246 22.46 4.34 6.74
N GLN A 247 23.35 3.75 5.94
CA GLN A 247 23.57 4.12 4.54
C GLN A 247 22.28 3.99 3.72
N ASP A 248 21.53 2.89 3.91
CA ASP A 248 20.24 2.71 3.24
C ASP A 248 19.20 3.73 3.66
N LYS A 249 19.17 4.11 4.95
CA LYS A 249 18.28 5.16 5.45
C LYS A 249 18.61 6.51 4.79
N ILE A 250 19.90 6.87 4.73
CA ILE A 250 20.38 8.09 4.07
C ILE A 250 19.98 8.03 2.59
N ARG A 251 20.37 6.98 1.88
CA ARG A 251 20.06 6.79 0.45
C ARG A 251 18.56 6.90 0.15
N LYS A 252 17.70 6.27 0.95
CA LYS A 252 16.23 6.32 0.78
C LYS A 252 15.61 7.68 1.11
N SER A 253 16.31 8.50 1.91
CA SER A 253 15.85 9.84 2.26
C SER A 253 16.06 10.86 1.14
N ILE A 254 17.04 10.63 0.26
CA ILE A 254 17.42 11.51 -0.86
C ILE A 254 16.26 11.70 -1.83
N VAL A 255 16.03 12.94 -2.27
CA VAL A 255 14.93 13.31 -3.18
C VAL A 255 15.01 12.56 -4.50
N ASP A 256 16.21 12.42 -5.08
CA ASP A 256 16.42 11.68 -6.33
C ASP A 256 16.04 10.21 -6.21
N PHE A 257 16.33 9.58 -5.08
CA PHE A 257 15.89 8.21 -4.82
C PHE A 257 14.36 8.11 -4.80
N LYS A 258 13.69 9.03 -4.09
CA LYS A 258 12.21 9.09 -4.03
C LYS A 258 11.61 9.36 -5.42
N ARG A 259 12.21 10.27 -6.19
CA ARG A 259 11.81 10.59 -7.57
C ARG A 259 11.95 9.38 -8.48
N ARG A 260 13.10 8.70 -8.44
CA ARG A 260 13.35 7.48 -9.22
C ARG A 260 12.40 6.35 -8.84
N SER A 261 12.14 6.17 -7.54
CA SER A 261 11.18 5.19 -7.04
C SER A 261 9.77 5.45 -7.60
N SER A 262 9.30 6.71 -7.58
CA SER A 262 8.02 7.10 -8.17
C SER A 262 7.95 6.87 -9.68
N GLN A 263 9.03 7.16 -10.41
CA GLN A 263 9.13 6.88 -11.85
C GLN A 263 9.03 5.39 -12.14
N LEU A 264 9.78 4.56 -11.42
CA LEU A 264 9.76 3.09 -11.56
C LEU A 264 8.38 2.52 -11.23
N ASN A 265 7.70 3.04 -10.20
CA ASN A 265 6.34 2.64 -9.88
C ASN A 265 5.38 2.96 -11.03
N SER A 266 5.46 4.16 -11.59
CA SER A 266 4.63 4.58 -12.73
C SER A 266 4.87 3.71 -13.96
N GLN A 267 6.14 3.37 -14.24
CA GLN A 267 6.51 2.45 -15.31
C GLN A 267 5.93 1.05 -15.09
N LYS A 268 6.03 0.52 -13.87
CA LYS A 268 5.44 -0.79 -13.51
C LYS A 268 3.92 -0.79 -13.70
N CYS A 269 3.21 0.21 -13.18
CA CYS A 269 1.77 0.32 -13.38
C CYS A 269 1.39 0.37 -14.87
N SER A 270 2.14 1.13 -15.68
CA SER A 270 1.91 1.16 -17.13
C SER A 270 2.19 -0.19 -17.80
N GLN A 271 3.23 -0.91 -17.38
CA GLN A 271 3.53 -2.24 -17.91
C GLN A 271 2.45 -3.25 -17.53
N THR A 272 1.97 -3.24 -16.29
CA THR A 272 0.86 -4.09 -15.83
C THR A 272 -0.40 -3.82 -16.64
N ALA A 273 -0.80 -2.55 -16.80
CA ALA A 273 -1.98 -2.20 -17.60
C ALA A 273 -1.86 -2.66 -19.07
N ARG A 274 -0.66 -2.57 -19.66
CA ARG A 274 -0.40 -3.08 -21.02
C ARG A 274 -0.42 -4.61 -21.12
N LYS A 275 -0.07 -5.31 -20.04
CA LYS A 275 -0.19 -6.77 -19.97
C LYS A 275 -1.65 -7.18 -19.85
N GLU A 276 -2.39 -6.57 -18.92
CA GLU A 276 -3.81 -6.83 -18.74
C GLU A 276 -4.64 -6.52 -20.00
N ALA A 277 -4.28 -5.48 -20.75
CA ALA A 277 -4.94 -5.19 -22.03
C ALA A 277 -4.63 -6.22 -23.14
N ARG A 278 -3.47 -6.89 -23.08
CA ARG A 278 -3.06 -7.89 -24.07
C ARG A 278 -3.53 -9.31 -23.73
N GLU A 279 -3.45 -9.65 -22.45
CA GLU A 279 -3.62 -11.02 -21.94
C GLU A 279 -4.97 -11.20 -21.21
N GLY A 280 -5.76 -10.14 -21.08
CA GLY A 280 -6.92 -10.11 -20.19
C GLY A 280 -6.51 -9.87 -18.72
N LYS A 281 -7.49 -9.68 -17.83
CA LYS A 281 -7.22 -9.51 -16.40
C LYS A 281 -6.56 -10.78 -15.83
N THR A 282 -5.29 -10.70 -15.47
CA THR A 282 -4.52 -11.85 -14.97
C THR A 282 -4.78 -12.13 -13.49
N TYR A 283 -5.30 -11.16 -12.74
CA TYR A 283 -5.60 -11.26 -11.30
C TYR A 283 -6.93 -10.59 -10.96
N GLU A 284 -7.96 -11.40 -10.80
CA GLU A 284 -9.27 -11.01 -10.25
C GLU A 284 -9.73 -12.14 -9.30
N THR A 285 -10.33 -11.76 -8.18
CA THR A 285 -10.79 -12.74 -7.19
C THR A 285 -11.95 -13.53 -7.78
N GLY A 286 -11.87 -14.86 -7.74
CA GLY A 286 -12.93 -15.72 -8.26
C GLY A 286 -12.93 -15.91 -9.78
N ILE A 287 -11.84 -15.58 -10.51
CA ILE A 287 -11.71 -15.86 -11.95
C ILE A 287 -12.09 -17.31 -12.27
N GLY A 288 -11.60 -18.28 -11.50
CA GLY A 288 -11.90 -19.70 -11.73
C GLY A 288 -13.35 -20.12 -11.44
N LEU A 289 -14.15 -19.28 -10.77
CA LEU A 289 -15.56 -19.55 -10.44
C LEU A 289 -16.52 -18.85 -11.41
N ASN A 290 -16.09 -17.74 -12.04
CA ASN A 290 -16.91 -16.90 -12.92
C ASN A 290 -16.58 -17.07 -14.41
N PHE A 291 -15.82 -18.10 -14.79
CA PHE A 291 -15.61 -18.45 -16.19
C PHE A 291 -16.90 -19.05 -16.76
N GLU A 292 -17.80 -18.20 -17.29
CA GLU A 292 -18.75 -18.66 -18.30
C GLU A 292 -17.96 -18.97 -19.58
N LEU A 293 -18.04 -20.22 -20.03
CA LEU A 293 -17.28 -20.79 -21.15
C LEU A 293 -17.68 -20.22 -22.53
N THR A 294 -18.34 -19.08 -22.58
CA THR A 294 -19.05 -18.56 -23.75
C THR A 294 -18.48 -17.21 -24.16
N SER A 295 -17.26 -17.20 -24.69
CA SER A 295 -16.81 -16.14 -25.62
C SER A 295 -15.45 -16.40 -26.30
N ILE A 296 -15.03 -17.66 -26.48
CA ILE A 296 -14.01 -17.96 -27.49
C ILE A 296 -14.73 -18.05 -28.84
N VAL A 297 -15.04 -16.90 -29.43
CA VAL A 297 -15.46 -16.85 -30.83
C VAL A 297 -14.61 -15.81 -31.56
N SER A 298 -13.91 -16.33 -32.57
CA SER A 298 -13.24 -15.63 -33.67
C SER A 298 -11.78 -15.22 -33.47
N SER A 299 -10.90 -16.23 -33.48
CA SER A 299 -9.71 -16.17 -34.33
C SER A 299 -9.61 -17.51 -35.06
N PRO A 300 -9.16 -17.55 -36.33
CA PRO A 300 -9.10 -18.79 -37.08
C PRO A 300 -7.94 -19.62 -36.54
N VAL A 301 -8.20 -20.33 -35.45
CA VAL A 301 -7.33 -21.41 -34.98
C VAL A 301 -7.55 -22.54 -35.96
N THR A 302 -6.71 -22.56 -36.98
CA THR A 302 -6.44 -23.73 -37.82
C THR A 302 -6.43 -25.00 -36.97
N ASP A 303 -7.38 -25.91 -37.22
CA ASP A 303 -7.29 -27.37 -37.34
C ASP A 303 -6.34 -28.21 -36.44
N TRP A 304 -5.70 -27.64 -35.41
CA TRP A 304 -4.70 -28.33 -34.59
C TRP A 304 -5.33 -29.15 -33.49
N GLN A 305 -6.38 -28.65 -32.85
CA GLN A 305 -7.06 -29.36 -31.75
C GLN A 305 -7.83 -30.60 -32.25
N GLY A 306 -8.40 -30.54 -33.45
CA GLY A 306 -9.05 -31.70 -34.09
C GLY A 306 -8.03 -32.79 -34.48
N ARG A 307 -6.86 -32.39 -34.99
CA ARG A 307 -5.80 -33.33 -35.36
C ARG A 307 -5.16 -34.02 -34.16
N VAL A 308 -4.91 -33.31 -33.06
CA VAL A 308 -4.29 -33.88 -31.85
C VAL A 308 -5.21 -34.90 -31.18
N MET A 309 -6.53 -34.65 -31.17
CA MET A 309 -7.51 -35.58 -30.59
C MET A 309 -7.75 -36.82 -31.46
N ALA A 310 -7.40 -36.77 -32.75
CA ALA A 310 -7.58 -37.88 -33.71
C ALA A 310 -6.29 -38.71 -33.93
N MET A 311 -5.16 -38.35 -33.31
CA MET A 311 -3.91 -39.08 -33.48
C MET A 311 -3.88 -40.36 -32.63
N PRO A 312 -3.57 -41.53 -33.23
CA PRO A 312 -3.45 -42.77 -32.48
C PRO A 312 -2.23 -42.73 -31.54
N HIS A 313 -2.41 -43.36 -30.36
CA HIS A 313 -1.54 -43.24 -29.17
C HIS A 313 -0.04 -43.53 -29.41
N ASN A 314 0.27 -44.21 -30.50
CA ASN A 314 1.59 -44.64 -30.93
C ASN A 314 2.45 -43.51 -31.54
N GLN A 315 1.90 -42.33 -31.86
CA GLN A 315 2.67 -41.18 -32.38
C GLN A 315 3.14 -40.18 -31.30
N PHE A 316 2.72 -40.32 -30.04
CA PHE A 316 3.21 -39.43 -28.97
C PHE A 316 4.72 -39.58 -28.70
N LYS A 317 5.30 -40.75 -28.98
CA LYS A 317 6.74 -40.98 -28.85
C LYS A 317 7.58 -40.17 -29.85
N GLU A 318 7.07 -39.94 -31.06
CA GLU A 318 7.80 -39.16 -32.07
C GLU A 318 7.87 -37.67 -31.69
N ILE A 319 6.94 -37.18 -30.86
CA ILE A 319 6.90 -35.77 -30.42
C ILE A 319 7.92 -35.51 -29.29
N GLU A 320 8.22 -36.50 -28.44
CA GLU A 320 9.26 -36.39 -27.41
C GLU A 320 10.66 -36.21 -28.03
N ASP A 321 10.89 -36.74 -29.23
CA ASP A 321 12.15 -36.60 -29.97
C ASP A 321 12.37 -35.18 -30.54
N PHE A 322 11.31 -34.35 -30.62
CA PHE A 322 11.42 -32.93 -31.02
C PHE A 322 11.75 -31.99 -29.85
N VAL A 323 11.75 -32.48 -28.61
CA VAL A 323 12.14 -31.67 -27.44
C VAL A 323 13.68 -31.58 -27.40
N PRO A 324 14.28 -30.39 -27.50
CA PRO A 324 15.75 -30.26 -27.42
C PRO A 324 16.25 -30.81 -26.09
N LYS A 325 17.27 -31.69 -26.12
CA LYS A 325 17.89 -32.23 -24.90
C LYS A 325 18.35 -31.08 -23.99
N ILE A 326 17.92 -31.17 -22.73
CA ILE A 326 18.28 -30.23 -21.67
C ILE A 326 19.82 -30.15 -21.57
N THR A 327 20.37 -28.97 -21.86
CA THR A 327 21.77 -28.66 -21.57
C THR A 327 21.85 -28.14 -20.14
N LEU A 328 22.44 -28.94 -19.25
CA LEU A 328 22.73 -28.51 -17.88
C LEU A 328 23.80 -27.41 -17.89
N ARG A 329 23.60 -26.37 -17.05
CA ARG A 329 24.57 -25.27 -16.90
C ARG A 329 25.94 -25.81 -16.50
N PRO A 330 27.04 -25.23 -17.01
CA PRO A 330 28.37 -25.59 -16.54
C PRO A 330 28.52 -25.24 -15.05
N VAL A 331 29.07 -26.20 -14.30
CA VAL A 331 29.39 -26.08 -12.88
C VAL A 331 30.42 -24.96 -12.71
N ALA A 332 30.16 -24.04 -11.78
CA ALA A 332 31.07 -22.95 -11.45
C ALA A 332 32.43 -23.52 -11.02
N LYS A 333 33.52 -23.01 -11.58
CA LYS A 333 34.87 -23.33 -11.10
C LYS A 333 35.01 -22.78 -9.68
N GLU A 334 35.46 -23.65 -8.77
CA GLU A 334 35.83 -23.29 -7.41
C GLU A 334 36.94 -22.23 -7.44
N VAL A 335 36.82 -21.22 -6.56
CA VAL A 335 37.83 -20.18 -6.30
C VAL A 335 38.46 -20.49 -4.96
#